data_AF-A0A2Z4YRH7-F1
#
_entry.id   AF-A0A2Z4YRH7-F1
#
_cell.length_a   1.000
_cell.length_b   1.000
_cell.length_c   1.000
_cell.angle_alpha   90.00
_cell.angle_beta   90.00
_cell.angle_gamma   90.00
#
_symmetry.space_group_name_H-M   'P 1'
#
loop_
_entity.id
_entity.type
_entity.pdbx_description
1 polymer ?
#
loop_
_entity_poly.entity_id
_entity_poly.type
_entity_poly.pdbx_seq_one_letter_code
_entity_poly.pdbx_strand_id
1 'polypeptide(L)' 'MGWKTPKIEYVNGYKIVEVEGPSFKVYDGDRQLGDDFPYPGEAAAYATSLPKRDHPRS' A
#
# COMPACT_ATOMS: atom_id res chain seq x y z
N MET A 1 6.46 -16.24 -18.99
CA MET A 1 5.71 -16.04 -17.74
C MET A 1 5.74 -14.55 -17.45
N GLY A 2 4.66 -13.83 -17.74
CA GLY A 2 4.63 -12.37 -17.76
C GLY A 2 4.65 -11.80 -16.35
N TRP A 3 5.84 -11.41 -15.88
CA TRP A 3 6.06 -10.71 -14.63
C TRP A 3 5.43 -9.34 -14.77
N LYS A 4 4.20 -9.20 -14.27
CA LYS A 4 3.51 -7.92 -14.23
C LYS A 4 4.17 -7.14 -13.11
N THR A 5 4.89 -6.08 -13.47
CA THR A 5 5.55 -5.22 -12.49
C THR A 5 4.51 -4.75 -11.47
N PRO A 6 4.67 -5.05 -10.17
CA PRO A 6 3.71 -4.64 -9.16
C PRO A 6 3.64 -3.11 -9.15
N LYS A 7 2.42 -2.55 -9.23
CA LYS A 7 2.23 -1.11 -9.11
C LYS A 7 2.41 -0.71 -7.66
N ILE A 8 3.26 0.29 -7.43
CA ILE A 8 3.53 0.82 -6.10
C ILE A 8 3.02 2.26 -6.07
N GLU A 9 2.17 2.56 -5.10
CA GLU A 9 1.65 3.90 -4.84
C GLU A 9 1.93 4.28 -3.38
N TYR A 10 2.12 5.56 -3.09
CA TYR A 10 2.31 6.03 -1.73
C TYR A 10 1.16 6.95 -1.33
N VAL A 11 0.44 6.56 -0.28
CA VAL A 11 -0.71 7.30 0.24
C VAL A 11 -0.49 7.53 1.72
N ASN A 12 -0.57 8.78 2.16
CA ASN A 12 -0.48 9.15 3.58
C ASN A 12 0.83 8.72 4.30
N GLY A 13 1.90 8.49 3.53
CA GLY A 13 3.20 7.97 4.03
C GLY A 13 3.30 6.44 4.00
N TYR A 14 2.26 5.74 3.56
CA TYR A 14 2.20 4.29 3.44
C TYR A 14 2.31 3.84 2.00
N LYS A 15 3.01 2.73 1.78
CA LYS A 15 3.27 2.13 0.48
C LYS A 15 2.19 1.11 0.14
N ILE A 16 1.37 1.38 -0.86
CA ILE A 16 0.40 0.46 -1.42
C ILE A 16 1.06 -0.30 -2.57
N VAL A 17 0.94 -1.63 -2.58
CA VAL A 17 1.51 -2.50 -3.60
C VAL A 17 0.41 -3.38 -4.20
N GLU A 18 0.22 -3.31 -5.51
CA GLU A 18 -0.60 -4.27 -6.26
C GLU A 18 0.18 -5.60 -6.37
N VAL A 19 -0.38 -6.67 -5.81
CA VAL A 19 0.20 -8.02 -5.87
C VAL A 19 -0.47 -8.86 -6.96
N GLU A 20 0.05 -10.06 -7.26
CA GLU A 20 -0.55 -10.93 -8.28
C GLU A 20 -1.98 -11.34 -7.91
N GLY A 21 -2.96 -10.73 -8.59
CA GLY A 21 -4.39 -10.81 -8.31
C GLY A 21 -5.01 -9.41 -8.29
N PRO A 22 -6.34 -9.26 -8.19
CA PRO A 22 -6.97 -7.97 -7.91
C PRO A 22 -6.80 -7.63 -6.42
N SER A 23 -5.57 -7.62 -5.94
CA SER A 23 -5.27 -7.49 -4.50
C SER A 23 -4.18 -6.44 -4.27
N PHE A 24 -4.39 -5.61 -3.26
CA PHE A 24 -3.53 -4.50 -2.89
C PHE A 24 -3.11 -4.67 -1.44
N LYS A 25 -1.83 -4.45 -1.15
CA LYS A 25 -1.28 -4.56 0.20
C LYS A 25 -0.72 -3.23 0.62
N VAL A 26 -1.07 -2.78 1.82
CA VAL A 26 -0.54 -1.55 2.41
C VAL A 26 0.68 -1.92 3.24
N TYR A 27 1.75 -1.13 3.11
CA TYR A 27 3.01 -1.31 3.79
C TYR A 27 3.45 -0.02 4.46
N ASP A 28 4.18 -0.21 5.53
CA ASP A 28 4.76 0.80 6.36
C ASP A 28 6.28 0.63 6.37
N GLY A 29 6.94 1.24 5.38
CA GLY A 29 8.31 0.86 5.03
C GLY A 29 8.35 -0.59 4.52
N ASP A 30 8.92 -1.49 5.32
CA ASP A 30 9.04 -2.93 5.00
C ASP A 30 7.97 -3.80 5.69
N ARG A 31 7.11 -3.21 6.54
CA ARG A 31 6.10 -3.96 7.31
C ARG A 31 4.72 -3.86 6.65
N GLN A 32 4.12 -4.99 6.27
CA GLN A 32 2.73 -4.99 5.81
C GLN A 32 1.78 -4.57 6.94
N LEU A 33 0.81 -3.71 6.63
CA LEU A 33 -0.27 -3.29 7.51
C LEU A 33 -1.62 -3.69 6.93
N GLY A 34 -2.47 -4.28 7.78
CA GLY A 34 -3.80 -4.73 7.39
C GLY A 34 -3.80 -5.95 6.48
N ASP A 35 -4.99 -6.26 5.97
CA ASP A 35 -5.27 -7.38 5.06
C ASP A 35 -4.95 -7.01 3.60
N ASP A 36 -5.13 -7.98 2.69
CA ASP A 36 -5.18 -7.69 1.27
C ASP A 36 -6.53 -7.07 0.88
N PHE A 37 -6.45 -5.94 0.19
CA PHE A 37 -7.61 -5.18 -0.27
C PHE A 37 -7.94 -5.56 -1.71
N PRO A 38 -9.21 -5.82 -2.07
CA PRO A 38 -9.61 -6.13 -3.44
C PRO A 38 -9.50 -4.94 -4.41
N TYR A 39 -9.47 -3.71 -3.89
CA TYR A 39 -9.45 -2.48 -4.69
C TYR A 39 -8.41 -1.47 -4.20
N PRO A 40 -7.82 -0.68 -5.10
CA PRO A 40 -6.81 0.31 -4.73
C PRO A 40 -7.39 1.43 -3.86
N GLY A 41 -8.65 1.80 -4.10
CA GLY A 41 -9.36 2.81 -3.31
C GLY A 41 -9.55 2.41 -1.85
N GLU A 42 -9.76 1.11 -1.57
CA GLU A 42 -9.88 0.61 -0.20
C GLU A 42 -8.53 0.61 0.52
N ALA A 43 -7.46 0.15 -0.16
CA ALA A 43 -6.11 0.23 0.37
C ALA A 43 -5.70 1.69 0.66
N ALA A 44 -6.07 2.61 -0.24
CA ALA A 44 -5.83 4.04 -0.07
C ALA A 44 -6.63 4.62 1.10
N ALA A 45 -7.92 4.26 1.23
CA ALA A 45 -8.76 4.69 2.36
C ALA A 45 -8.24 4.16 3.70
N TYR A 46 -7.72 2.92 3.73
CA TYR A 46 -7.06 2.37 4.90
C TYR A 46 -5.79 3.16 5.25
N ALA A 47 -4.92 3.38 4.25
CA ALA A 47 -3.70 4.17 4.42
C ALA A 47 -3.98 5.61 4.91
N THR A 48 -5.02 6.28 4.40
CA THR A 48 -5.42 7.62 4.85
C THR A 48 -6.07 7.64 6.23
N SER A 49 -6.72 6.54 6.63
CA SER A 49 -7.29 6.38 7.98
C SER A 49 -6.22 6.12 9.04
N LEU A 50 -5.04 5.65 8.64
CA LEU A 50 -3.89 5.50 9.54
C LEU A 50 -3.32 6.88 9.94
N PRO A 51 -2.67 6.98 11.11
CA PRO A 51 -1.98 8.20 11.51
C PRO A 51 -1.01 8.63 10.40
N LYS A 52 -1.07 9.91 10.00
CA LYS A 52 -0.14 10.42 9.00
C LYS A 52 1.28 10.11 9.43
N ARG A 53 1.98 9.32 8.62
CA ARG A 53 3.44 9.26 8.72
C ARG A 53 3.98 10.49 8.02
N ASP A 54 4.10 11.54 8.81
CA ASP A 54 5.04 12.62 8.50
C ASP A 54 6.40 11.93 8.37
N HIS A 55 6.93 11.85 7.15
CA HIS A 55 8.26 11.29 6.94
C HIS A 55 9.26 12.44 6.99
N PRO A 56 9.87 12.71 8.15
CA PRO A 56 11.26 13.09 8.19
C PRO A 56 12.03 11.85 8.64
N ARG A 57 12.53 11.04 7.69
CA ARG A 57 13.83 10.42 7.96
C ARG A 57 14.83 11.57 7.94
N SER A 58 15.06 12.16 9.11
CA SER A 58 16.28 12.93 9.39
C SER A 58 17.28 12.02 10.09
#